data_AF-A0A3M1KYA3-F1
#
_entry.id   AF-A0A3M1KYA3-F1
#
_cell.length_a   1.000
_cell.length_b   1.000
_cell.length_c   1.000
_cell.angle_alpha   90.00
_cell.angle_beta   90.00
_cell.angle_gamma   90.00
#
_symmetry.space_group_name_H-M   'P 1'
#
loop_
_entity.id
_entity.type
_entity.pdbx_description
1 polymer ?
#
loop_
_entity_poly.entity_id
_entity_poly.type
_entity_poly.pdbx_seq_one_letter_code
_entity_poly.pdbx_strand_id
1 'polypeptide(L)'
;MEISPRYWQLVWLDANGKTQKKYICEAEQFIQQQISLLLTSGEVSENLMQAHLLSLMNSHEHYAEVAYACLYCYISHIIEWVCIDLENQFGQKHGFQAQDLLALLLAGKNALRQNRQSSVTTNKSKSYISVYDKILKTFEPEKASLATWSRRIIKSDPNVNSFLYQKGVYLLSDWAILNDTSNSQLSRILLEYHQLSQREIEMFNRLLVSYHAVYRRDRLAQRRRGKGSHRCAEPTTNQLQQIAEKFNQTRVSVKYYQLSNNKIQSHPPQQNSLTEQEILHQLQKLASYLRDYRIHIRSGNYQTERLKVLPHQLEIDIKSTENMDLATE
;
A
#
# COMPACT_ATOMS: atom_id res chain seq x y z
N MET A 1 -1.66 -14.29 32.14
CA MET A 1 -1.65 -13.72 30.77
C MET A 1 -2.31 -14.75 29.87
N GLU A 2 -3.49 -14.46 29.33
CA GLU A 2 -4.15 -15.42 28.42
C GLU A 2 -3.38 -15.48 27.11
N ILE A 3 -2.86 -16.66 26.81
CA ILE A 3 -2.11 -16.91 25.59
C ILE A 3 -3.13 -16.87 24.44
N SER A 4 -2.81 -16.12 23.39
CA SER A 4 -3.75 -16.00 22.28
C SER A 4 -3.87 -17.34 21.54
N PRO A 5 -5.10 -17.86 21.32
CA PRO A 5 -5.31 -19.09 20.56
C PRO A 5 -4.80 -19.01 19.12
N ARG A 6 -4.42 -17.81 18.66
CA ARG A 6 -3.84 -17.56 17.35
C ARG A 6 -2.59 -18.39 17.03
N TYR A 7 -1.86 -18.90 18.02
CA TYR A 7 -0.67 -19.73 17.78
C TYR A 7 -0.97 -21.22 17.56
N TRP A 8 -2.20 -21.69 17.82
CA TRP A 8 -2.57 -23.11 17.63
C TRP A 8 -3.95 -23.30 17.01
N GLN A 9 -4.61 -22.21 16.64
CA GLN A 9 -5.82 -22.22 15.84
C GLN A 9 -5.46 -21.76 14.42
N LEU A 10 -5.68 -22.65 13.44
CA LEU A 10 -5.45 -22.37 12.03
C LEU A 10 -6.75 -21.87 11.38
N VAL A 11 -6.69 -20.69 10.76
CA VAL A 11 -7.74 -20.20 9.88
C VAL A 11 -7.55 -20.77 8.47
N TRP A 12 -8.59 -21.39 7.92
CA TRP A 12 -8.59 -21.96 6.57
C TRP A 12 -9.98 -21.84 5.91
N LEU A 13 -10.06 -22.12 4.62
CA LEU A 13 -11.33 -22.13 3.88
C LEU A 13 -11.77 -23.56 3.59
N ASP A 14 -13.03 -23.88 3.89
CA ASP A 14 -13.63 -25.15 3.48
C ASP A 14 -13.91 -25.21 1.97
N ALA A 15 -14.42 -26.35 1.49
CA ALA A 15 -14.74 -26.57 0.08
C ALA A 15 -15.81 -25.60 -0.47
N ASN A 16 -16.58 -24.96 0.41
CA ASN A 16 -17.59 -23.97 0.06
C ASN A 16 -17.07 -22.52 0.19
N GLY A 17 -15.77 -22.33 0.48
CA GLY A 17 -15.16 -21.03 0.67
C GLY A 17 -15.52 -20.34 1.99
N LYS A 18 -16.09 -21.06 2.97
CA LYS A 18 -16.36 -20.51 4.29
C LYS A 18 -15.15 -20.64 5.19
N THR A 19 -14.91 -19.61 5.99
CA THR A 19 -13.83 -19.59 6.98
C THR A 19 -14.11 -20.57 8.10
N GLN A 20 -13.15 -21.46 8.34
CA GLN A 20 -13.17 -22.44 9.40
C GLN A 20 -11.92 -22.28 10.26
N LYS A 21 -12.03 -22.69 11.52
CA LYS A 21 -10.94 -22.68 12.49
C LYS A 21 -10.61 -24.09 12.91
N LYS A 22 -9.38 -24.55 12.64
CA LYS A 22 -8.90 -25.88 13.01
C LYS A 22 -7.93 -25.77 14.18
N TYR A 23 -8.19 -26.55 15.22
CA TYR A 23 -7.30 -26.66 16.38
C TYR A 23 -6.10 -27.56 16.09
N ILE A 24 -4.91 -27.17 16.55
CA ILE A 24 -3.68 -27.97 16.46
C ILE A 24 -3.16 -28.21 17.89
N CYS A 25 -3.49 -29.37 18.45
CA CYS A 25 -3.17 -29.71 19.84
C CYS A 25 -1.65 -29.70 20.10
N GLU A 26 -0.85 -30.20 19.17
CA GLU A 26 0.62 -30.21 19.25
C GLU A 26 1.19 -28.79 19.38
N ALA A 27 0.65 -27.83 18.63
CA ALA A 27 1.06 -26.43 18.66
C ALA A 27 0.70 -25.76 20.00
N GLU A 28 -0.46 -26.09 20.58
CA GLU A 28 -0.85 -25.58 21.90
C GLU A 28 0.12 -26.06 22.98
N GLN A 29 0.33 -27.38 23.07
CA GLN A 29 1.22 -27.97 24.07
C GLN A 29 2.63 -27.41 23.94
N PHE A 30 3.11 -27.27 22.70
CA PHE A 30 4.41 -26.69 22.42
C PHE A 30 4.50 -25.23 22.89
N ILE A 31 3.51 -24.38 22.57
CA ILE A 31 3.50 -22.98 23.02
C ILE A 31 3.48 -22.88 24.54
N GLN A 32 2.68 -23.71 25.22
CA GLN A 32 2.65 -23.75 26.68
C GLN A 32 4.03 -24.10 27.25
N GLN A 33 4.71 -25.11 26.70
CA GLN A 33 6.07 -25.47 27.11
C GLN A 33 7.07 -24.33 26.88
N GLN A 34 7.07 -23.72 25.69
CA GLN A 34 7.99 -22.61 25.38
C GLN A 34 7.75 -21.40 26.27
N ILE A 35 6.49 -21.11 26.62
CA ILE A 35 6.15 -20.03 27.55
C ILE A 35 6.65 -20.33 28.95
N SER A 36 6.50 -21.55 29.46
CA SER A 36 7.06 -21.93 30.77
C SER A 36 8.58 -21.73 30.81
N LEU A 37 9.28 -22.05 29.72
CA LEU A 37 10.72 -21.79 29.59
C LEU A 37 11.04 -20.29 29.58
N LEU A 38 10.31 -19.49 28.80
CA LEU A 38 10.56 -18.05 28.68
C LEU A 38 10.16 -17.26 29.93
N LEU A 39 9.11 -17.68 30.66
CA LEU A 39 8.70 -17.04 31.92
C LEU A 39 9.76 -17.17 33.02
N THR A 40 10.62 -18.19 32.94
CA THR A 40 11.81 -18.32 33.81
C THR A 40 12.77 -17.14 33.62
N SER A 41 12.68 -16.43 32.49
CA SER A 41 13.51 -15.25 32.15
C SER A 41 12.80 -13.90 32.25
N GLY A 42 11.51 -13.85 32.63
CA GLY A 42 10.74 -12.60 32.80
C GLY A 42 9.38 -12.58 32.10
N GLU A 43 8.79 -11.40 31.93
CA GLU A 43 7.51 -11.22 31.22
C GLU A 43 7.68 -11.48 29.71
N VAL A 44 6.81 -12.32 29.13
CA VAL A 44 6.90 -12.72 27.72
C VAL A 44 6.07 -11.79 26.85
N SER A 45 6.74 -10.92 26.09
CA SER A 45 6.06 -10.13 25.06
C SER A 45 5.76 -10.96 23.80
N GLU A 46 4.75 -10.56 23.02
CA GLU A 46 4.40 -11.22 21.76
C GLU A 46 5.55 -11.19 20.74
N ASN A 47 6.30 -10.08 20.68
CA ASN A 47 7.48 -9.95 19.82
C ASN A 47 8.59 -10.91 20.25
N LEU A 48 8.83 -11.06 21.56
CA LEU A 48 9.81 -12.01 22.08
C LEU A 48 9.42 -13.46 21.71
N MET A 49 8.14 -13.80 21.86
CA MET A 49 7.62 -15.11 21.44
C MET A 49 7.82 -15.36 19.93
N GLN A 50 7.51 -14.38 19.09
CA GLN A 50 7.69 -14.49 17.63
C GLN A 50 9.17 -14.65 17.24
N ALA A 51 10.07 -13.89 17.87
CA ALA A 51 11.51 -14.01 17.64
C ALA A 51 12.05 -15.38 18.08
N HIS A 52 11.60 -15.87 19.24
CA HIS A 52 11.96 -17.20 19.75
C HIS A 52 11.50 -18.32 18.81
N LEU A 53 10.23 -18.30 18.39
CA LEU A 53 9.69 -19.29 17.45
C LEU A 53 10.42 -19.26 16.10
N LEU A 54 10.80 -18.08 15.61
CA LEU A 54 11.58 -17.94 14.38
C LEU A 54 12.99 -18.56 14.54
N SER A 55 13.63 -18.35 15.69
CA SER A 55 14.93 -18.96 16.01
C SER A 55 14.86 -20.48 16.06
N LEU A 56 13.82 -21.04 16.72
CA LEU A 56 13.57 -22.48 16.77
C LEU A 56 13.31 -23.06 15.38
N MET A 57 12.52 -22.36 14.55
CA MET A 57 12.25 -22.74 13.17
C MET A 57 13.54 -22.87 12.33
N ASN A 58 14.49 -21.96 12.53
CA ASN A 58 15.71 -21.90 11.71
C ASN A 58 16.87 -22.76 12.24
N SER A 59 16.89 -23.07 13.54
CA SER A 59 18.09 -23.62 14.21
C SER A 59 17.90 -24.99 14.87
N HIS A 60 16.66 -25.44 15.08
CA HIS A 60 16.36 -26.66 15.81
C HIS A 60 15.55 -27.64 14.97
N GLU A 61 16.20 -28.63 14.37
CA GLU A 61 15.57 -29.60 13.47
C GLU A 61 14.35 -30.30 14.10
N HIS A 62 14.40 -30.60 15.40
CA HIS A 62 13.29 -31.22 16.14
C HIS A 62 12.09 -30.32 16.41
N TYR A 63 12.29 -29.00 16.52
CA TYR A 63 11.21 -28.05 16.83
C TYR A 63 10.78 -27.24 15.61
N ALA A 64 11.48 -27.37 14.49
CA ALA A 64 11.30 -26.52 13.33
C ALA A 64 9.87 -26.59 12.77
N GLU A 65 9.33 -27.80 12.64
CA GLU A 65 7.99 -28.02 12.09
C GLU A 65 6.88 -27.47 12.99
N VAL A 66 6.98 -27.68 14.30
CA VAL A 66 5.95 -27.22 15.26
C VAL A 66 6.04 -25.71 15.45
N ALA A 67 7.25 -25.14 15.50
CA ALA A 67 7.45 -23.69 15.53
C ALA A 67 6.92 -23.01 14.26
N TYR A 68 7.18 -23.61 13.09
CA TYR A 68 6.58 -23.18 11.83
C TYR A 68 5.05 -23.23 11.90
N ALA A 69 4.46 -24.33 12.38
CA ALA A 69 3.02 -24.46 12.52
C ALA A 69 2.42 -23.37 13.42
N CYS A 70 3.08 -23.02 14.52
CA CYS A 70 2.65 -21.95 15.41
C CYS A 70 2.64 -20.59 14.72
N LEU A 71 3.72 -20.24 14.02
CA LEU A 71 3.82 -19.00 13.27
C LEU A 71 2.83 -18.96 12.09
N TYR A 72 2.60 -20.11 11.45
CA TYR A 72 1.63 -20.27 10.38
C TYR A 72 0.20 -20.02 10.85
N CYS A 73 -0.20 -20.58 12.01
CA CYS A 73 -1.48 -20.27 12.66
C CYS A 73 -1.60 -18.77 12.92
N TYR A 74 -0.57 -18.15 13.49
CA TYR A 74 -0.58 -16.73 13.83
C TYR A 74 -0.77 -15.85 12.59
N ILE A 75 -0.04 -16.14 11.51
CA ILE A 75 -0.16 -15.44 10.22
C ILE A 75 -1.53 -15.65 9.60
N SER A 76 -2.13 -16.84 9.72
CA SER A 76 -3.46 -17.12 9.17
C SER A 76 -4.55 -16.21 9.75
N HIS A 77 -4.46 -15.90 11.05
CA HIS A 77 -5.34 -14.93 11.69
C HIS A 77 -5.09 -13.49 11.24
N ILE A 78 -3.84 -13.13 10.94
CA ILE A 78 -3.54 -11.81 10.40
C ILE A 78 -4.10 -11.68 8.98
N ILE A 79 -4.00 -12.73 8.17
CA ILE A 79 -4.61 -12.77 6.84
C ILE A 79 -6.13 -12.57 6.93
N GLU A 80 -6.81 -13.34 7.78
CA GLU A 80 -8.25 -13.18 8.04
C GLU A 80 -8.60 -11.74 8.43
N TRP A 81 -7.88 -11.20 9.40
CA TRP A 81 -8.10 -9.84 9.88
C TRP A 81 -7.88 -8.77 8.79
N VAL A 82 -6.83 -8.91 7.97
CA VAL A 82 -6.56 -7.97 6.86
C VAL A 82 -7.67 -8.04 5.81
N CYS A 83 -8.18 -9.23 5.48
CA CYS A 83 -9.28 -9.37 4.53
C CYS A 83 -10.57 -8.72 5.03
N ILE A 84 -10.90 -8.93 6.32
CA ILE A 84 -12.05 -8.28 6.97
C ILE A 84 -11.87 -6.75 7.02
N ASP A 85 -10.67 -6.27 7.34
CA ASP A 85 -10.33 -4.84 7.32
C ASP A 85 -10.57 -4.21 5.94
N LEU A 86 -10.17 -4.90 4.87
CA LEU A 86 -10.36 -4.44 3.50
C LEU A 86 -11.84 -4.47 3.07
N GLU A 87 -12.58 -5.50 3.45
CA GLU A 87 -14.03 -5.56 3.23
C GLU A 87 -14.76 -4.43 3.95
N ASN A 88 -14.47 -4.21 5.23
CA ASN A 88 -15.10 -3.14 6.00
C ASN A 88 -14.83 -1.74 5.41
N GLN A 89 -13.64 -1.54 4.84
CA GLN A 89 -13.27 -0.26 4.24
C GLN A 89 -13.83 -0.07 2.83
N PHE A 90 -13.90 -1.12 2.02
CA PHE A 90 -14.16 -0.98 0.58
C PHE A 90 -15.23 -1.95 0.04
N GLY A 91 -15.50 -3.06 0.71
CA GLY A 91 -16.32 -4.16 0.25
C GLY A 91 -17.74 -3.76 -0.14
N GLN A 92 -18.44 -2.98 0.71
CA GLN A 92 -19.81 -2.54 0.42
C GLN A 92 -19.90 -1.68 -0.85
N LYS A 93 -18.96 -0.75 -1.04
CA LYS A 93 -18.94 0.17 -2.18
C LYS A 93 -18.48 -0.51 -3.47
N HIS A 94 -17.55 -1.47 -3.36
CA HIS A 94 -16.87 -2.07 -4.50
C HIS A 94 -17.30 -3.51 -4.80
N GLY A 95 -18.28 -4.05 -4.07
CA GLY A 95 -18.93 -5.33 -4.36
C GLY A 95 -18.01 -6.53 -4.20
N PHE A 96 -17.33 -6.63 -3.06
CA PHE A 96 -16.55 -7.82 -2.67
C PHE A 96 -16.63 -8.08 -1.16
N GLN A 97 -16.33 -9.30 -0.74
CA GLN A 97 -16.31 -9.74 0.66
C GLN A 97 -14.90 -10.23 1.07
N ALA A 98 -14.65 -10.39 2.37
CA ALA A 98 -13.37 -10.90 2.86
C ALA A 98 -13.05 -12.30 2.33
N GLN A 99 -14.07 -13.13 2.06
CA GLN A 99 -13.92 -14.48 1.50
C GLN A 99 -13.26 -14.46 0.12
N ASP A 100 -13.56 -13.45 -0.71
CA ASP A 100 -12.94 -13.30 -2.03
C ASP A 100 -11.42 -13.13 -1.91
N LEU A 101 -10.97 -12.33 -0.94
CA LEU A 101 -9.55 -12.07 -0.67
C LEU A 101 -8.87 -13.25 0.03
N LEU A 102 -9.56 -13.89 0.98
CA LEU A 102 -9.08 -15.09 1.66
C LEU A 102 -8.82 -16.21 0.66
N ALA A 103 -9.67 -16.38 -0.34
CA ALA A 103 -9.49 -17.39 -1.39
C ALA A 103 -8.17 -17.16 -2.14
N LEU A 104 -7.80 -15.91 -2.42
CA LEU A 104 -6.53 -15.60 -3.10
C LEU A 104 -5.29 -15.91 -2.24
N LEU A 105 -5.36 -15.60 -0.94
CA LEU A 105 -4.21 -15.69 -0.02
C LEU A 105 -4.03 -17.08 0.61
N LEU A 106 -5.12 -17.78 0.89
CA LEU A 106 -5.12 -19.08 1.56
C LEU A 106 -5.12 -20.25 0.57
N ALA A 107 -5.53 -20.05 -0.69
CA ALA A 107 -5.53 -21.12 -1.70
C ALA A 107 -4.12 -21.56 -2.14
N GLY A 108 -3.04 -20.94 -1.63
CA GLY A 108 -1.66 -21.30 -1.96
C GLY A 108 -1.29 -22.78 -1.71
N LYS A 109 -2.01 -23.51 -0.85
CA LYS A 109 -1.88 -24.99 -0.71
C LYS A 109 -2.91 -25.78 -1.54
N ASN A 110 -4.01 -25.18 -1.96
CA ASN A 110 -5.05 -25.82 -2.78
C ASN A 110 -4.77 -25.70 -4.30
N ALA A 111 -3.99 -24.70 -4.73
CA ALA A 111 -3.52 -24.57 -6.12
C ALA A 111 -2.66 -25.77 -6.58
N LEU A 112 -2.06 -26.50 -5.65
CA LEU A 112 -1.32 -27.74 -5.92
C LEU A 112 -2.23 -28.93 -6.27
N ARG A 113 -3.53 -28.85 -6.02
CA ARG A 113 -4.50 -29.89 -6.40
C ARG A 113 -5.16 -29.63 -7.75
N GLN A 114 -5.33 -28.38 -8.17
CA GLN A 114 -5.96 -28.06 -9.46
C GLN A 114 -4.98 -28.16 -10.65
N ASN A 115 -3.67 -28.00 -10.44
CA ASN A 115 -2.66 -28.14 -11.50
C ASN A 115 -2.17 -29.58 -11.76
N ARG A 116 -2.77 -30.61 -11.12
CA ARG A 116 -2.45 -32.02 -11.43
C ARG A 116 -3.31 -32.63 -12.53
N GLN A 117 -4.29 -31.91 -13.07
CA GLN A 117 -5.13 -32.37 -14.17
C GLN A 117 -4.98 -31.56 -15.46
N SER A 118 -4.05 -30.61 -15.51
CA SER A 118 -3.80 -29.85 -16.73
C SER A 118 -2.31 -29.84 -17.08
N SER A 119 -2.02 -30.50 -18.21
CA SER A 119 -0.88 -30.30 -19.10
C SER A 119 0.51 -30.72 -18.62
N VAL A 120 0.88 -31.92 -19.09
CA VAL A 120 2.14 -32.15 -19.81
C VAL A 120 2.37 -30.98 -20.76
N THR A 121 3.32 -30.09 -20.44
CA THR A 121 4.25 -29.44 -21.40
C THR A 121 5.15 -28.46 -20.65
N THR A 122 6.45 -28.70 -20.82
CA THR A 122 7.60 -27.83 -20.63
C THR A 122 7.31 -26.32 -20.49
N ASN A 123 7.56 -25.77 -19.30
CA ASN A 123 8.31 -24.52 -19.11
C ASN A 123 8.58 -24.33 -17.61
N LYS A 124 9.81 -23.94 -17.28
CA LYS A 124 10.32 -23.68 -15.92
C LYS A 124 9.33 -22.82 -15.12
N SER A 125 8.48 -23.45 -14.30
CA SER A 125 7.57 -22.71 -13.44
C SER A 125 8.41 -22.04 -12.35
N LYS A 126 8.38 -20.71 -12.30
CA LYS A 126 8.82 -19.97 -11.11
C LYS A 126 8.10 -20.60 -9.92
N SER A 127 8.83 -21.21 -9.00
CA SER A 127 8.28 -21.79 -7.78
C SER A 127 7.40 -20.73 -7.11
N TYR A 128 6.09 -20.97 -7.08
CA TYR A 128 5.16 -20.09 -6.39
C TYR A 128 5.50 -20.14 -4.90
N ILE A 129 6.02 -19.02 -4.38
CA ILE A 129 6.27 -18.84 -2.94
C ILE A 129 4.95 -18.40 -2.32
N SER A 130 4.43 -19.18 -1.36
CA SER A 130 3.20 -18.80 -0.68
C SER A 130 3.38 -17.49 0.10
N VAL A 131 2.29 -16.75 0.34
CA VAL A 131 2.36 -15.51 1.15
C VAL A 131 2.95 -15.78 2.54
N TYR A 132 2.69 -16.96 3.11
CA TYR A 132 3.26 -17.41 4.38
C TYR A 132 4.78 -17.52 4.31
N ASP A 133 5.28 -18.23 3.30
CA ASP A 133 6.73 -18.40 3.11
C ASP A 133 7.40 -17.07 2.85
N LYS A 134 6.76 -16.18 2.08
CA LYS A 134 7.26 -14.82 1.84
C LYS A 134 7.36 -14.03 3.14
N ILE A 135 6.31 -14.06 3.98
CA ILE A 135 6.30 -13.37 5.27
C ILE A 135 7.44 -13.89 6.16
N LEU A 136 7.53 -15.21 6.36
CA LEU A 136 8.49 -15.80 7.29
C LEU A 136 9.94 -15.66 6.82
N LYS A 137 10.21 -15.79 5.51
CA LYS A 137 11.57 -15.66 4.96
C LYS A 137 12.13 -14.24 5.05
N THR A 138 11.28 -13.22 5.04
CA THR A 138 11.73 -11.82 5.05
C THR A 138 11.41 -11.11 6.37
N PHE A 139 10.91 -11.84 7.38
CA PHE A 139 10.57 -11.26 8.67
C PHE A 139 11.82 -11.03 9.51
N GLU A 140 11.99 -9.78 9.96
CA GLU A 140 13.07 -9.38 10.85
C GLU A 140 12.47 -8.86 12.17
N PRO A 141 12.53 -9.65 13.26
CA PRO A 141 11.86 -9.31 14.52
C PRO A 141 12.40 -8.05 15.20
N GLU A 142 13.61 -7.62 14.87
CA GLU A 142 14.21 -6.37 15.38
C GLU A 142 13.61 -5.12 14.74
N LYS A 143 13.06 -5.24 13.52
CA LYS A 143 12.56 -4.08 12.74
C LYS A 143 11.06 -3.83 12.90
N ALA A 144 10.26 -4.88 13.11
CA ALA A 144 8.81 -4.76 13.24
C ALA A 144 8.20 -5.99 13.95
N SER A 145 6.96 -5.85 14.43
CA SER A 145 6.18 -7.03 14.86
C SER A 145 5.74 -7.87 13.66
N LEU A 146 5.56 -9.18 13.84
CA LEU A 146 5.10 -10.09 12.78
C LEU A 146 3.74 -9.67 12.24
N ALA A 147 2.86 -9.14 13.09
CA ALA A 147 1.58 -8.58 12.67
C ALA A 147 1.73 -7.40 11.70
N THR A 148 2.62 -6.46 12.01
CA THR A 148 2.86 -5.29 11.15
C THR A 148 3.50 -5.71 9.83
N TRP A 149 4.48 -6.60 9.89
CA TRP A 149 5.17 -7.12 8.71
C TRP A 149 4.24 -7.90 7.78
N SER A 150 3.47 -8.83 8.34
CA SER A 150 2.49 -9.63 7.60
C SER A 150 1.48 -8.75 6.88
N ARG A 151 0.92 -7.72 7.56
CA ARG A 151 0.01 -6.76 6.94
C ARG A 151 0.63 -6.05 5.74
N ARG A 152 1.90 -5.63 5.85
CA ARG A 152 2.63 -4.97 4.74
C ARG A 152 2.74 -5.93 3.55
N ILE A 153 3.18 -7.17 3.79
CA ILE A 153 3.34 -8.17 2.73
C ILE A 153 2.00 -8.51 2.08
N ILE A 154 0.95 -8.76 2.84
CA ILE A 154 -0.40 -9.09 2.34
C ILE A 154 -0.97 -7.95 1.48
N LYS A 155 -0.91 -6.69 1.96
CA LYS A 155 -1.41 -5.53 1.20
C LYS A 155 -0.55 -5.22 -0.04
N SER A 156 0.68 -5.71 -0.08
CA SER A 156 1.56 -5.63 -1.26
C SER A 156 1.44 -6.83 -2.21
N ASP A 157 0.64 -7.85 -1.88
CA ASP A 157 0.53 -9.06 -2.69
C ASP A 157 -0.02 -8.74 -4.09
N PRO A 158 0.62 -9.20 -5.19
CA PRO A 158 0.16 -8.91 -6.55
C PRO A 158 -1.25 -9.43 -6.86
N ASN A 159 -1.64 -10.59 -6.32
CA ASN A 159 -2.96 -11.16 -6.59
C ASN A 159 -4.04 -10.34 -5.88
N VAL A 160 -3.79 -9.97 -4.62
CA VAL A 160 -4.67 -9.07 -3.85
C VAL A 160 -4.81 -7.73 -4.57
N ASN A 161 -3.69 -7.11 -4.96
CA ASN A 161 -3.72 -5.82 -5.65
C ASN A 161 -4.44 -5.89 -6.99
N SER A 162 -4.19 -6.92 -7.80
CA SER A 162 -4.88 -7.14 -9.07
C SER A 162 -6.40 -7.25 -8.87
N PHE A 163 -6.83 -8.05 -7.89
CA PHE A 163 -8.25 -8.20 -7.55
C PHE A 163 -8.86 -6.85 -7.12
N LEU A 164 -8.18 -6.12 -6.23
CA LEU A 164 -8.65 -4.82 -5.77
C LEU A 164 -8.76 -3.82 -6.94
N TYR A 165 -7.81 -3.80 -7.87
CA TYR A 165 -7.89 -2.95 -9.05
C TYR A 165 -9.07 -3.29 -9.96
N GLN A 166 -9.37 -4.58 -10.16
CA GLN A 166 -10.55 -5.01 -10.91
C GLN A 166 -11.86 -4.54 -10.25
N LYS A 167 -11.88 -4.45 -8.91
CA LYS A 167 -12.99 -3.91 -8.12
C LYS A 167 -12.97 -2.37 -8.02
N GLY A 168 -12.00 -1.69 -8.63
CA GLY A 168 -11.87 -0.23 -8.59
C GLY A 168 -11.31 0.32 -7.28
N VAL A 169 -10.58 -0.49 -6.51
CA VAL A 169 -9.95 -0.10 -5.25
C VAL A 169 -8.46 0.11 -5.44
N TYR A 170 -7.96 1.27 -5.02
CA TYR A 170 -6.53 1.58 -5.00
C TYR A 170 -6.10 2.00 -3.60
N LEU A 171 -5.25 1.20 -2.96
CA LEU A 171 -4.95 1.32 -1.52
C LEU A 171 -4.13 2.55 -1.13
N LEU A 172 -3.50 3.26 -2.07
CA LEU A 172 -2.77 4.48 -1.75
C LEU A 172 -3.74 5.64 -1.46
N SER A 173 -3.46 6.39 -0.40
CA SER A 173 -4.19 7.61 -0.07
C SER A 173 -4.02 8.67 -1.15
N ASP A 174 -4.93 9.64 -1.20
CA ASP A 174 -4.84 10.79 -2.11
C ASP A 174 -3.47 11.47 -2.01
N TRP A 175 -2.98 11.63 -0.79
CA TRP A 175 -1.73 12.32 -0.47
C TRP A 175 -0.50 11.52 -0.90
N ALA A 176 -0.55 10.18 -0.80
CA ALA A 176 0.51 9.33 -1.35
C ALA A 176 0.52 9.42 -2.89
N ILE A 177 -0.65 9.37 -3.53
CA ILE A 177 -0.75 9.48 -4.99
C ILE A 177 -0.21 10.82 -5.49
N LEU A 178 -0.60 11.93 -4.86
CA LEU A 178 -0.11 13.26 -5.19
C LEU A 178 1.39 13.42 -4.92
N ASN A 179 1.88 12.87 -3.79
CA ASN A 179 3.30 12.91 -3.45
C ASN A 179 4.15 12.12 -4.45
N ASP A 180 3.64 11.03 -5.01
CA ASP A 180 4.42 10.15 -5.89
C ASP A 180 4.23 10.48 -7.38
N THR A 181 3.53 11.57 -7.70
CA THR A 181 3.27 11.99 -9.09
C THR A 181 4.20 13.15 -9.46
N SER A 182 4.83 13.10 -10.63
CA SER A 182 5.61 14.20 -11.21
C SER A 182 4.76 15.11 -12.10
N ASN A 183 5.20 16.35 -12.34
CA ASN A 183 4.45 17.29 -13.21
C ASN A 183 4.34 16.81 -14.67
N SER A 184 5.38 16.14 -15.19
CA SER A 184 5.37 15.57 -16.55
C SER A 184 4.37 14.43 -16.64
N GLN A 185 4.38 13.53 -15.66
CA GLN A 185 3.40 12.44 -15.57
C GLN A 185 1.98 12.99 -15.40
N LEU A 186 1.78 14.01 -14.56
CA LEU A 186 0.47 14.63 -14.36
C LEU A 186 -0.07 15.20 -15.67
N SER A 187 0.73 16.03 -16.35
CA SER A 187 0.31 16.67 -17.62
C SER A 187 -0.08 15.63 -18.66
N ARG A 188 0.71 14.56 -18.77
CA ARG A 188 0.45 13.45 -19.68
C ARG A 188 -0.87 12.75 -19.35
N ILE A 189 -1.10 12.38 -18.09
CA ILE A 189 -2.33 11.69 -17.66
C ILE A 189 -3.56 12.57 -17.92
N LEU A 190 -3.52 13.84 -17.52
CA LEU A 190 -4.67 14.74 -17.66
C LEU A 190 -5.00 15.02 -19.13
N LEU A 191 -3.98 15.10 -20.00
CA LEU A 191 -4.16 15.32 -21.43
C LEU A 191 -4.63 14.05 -22.16
N GLU A 192 -3.89 12.94 -22.02
CA GLU A 192 -4.09 11.73 -22.83
C GLU A 192 -5.30 10.90 -22.36
N TYR A 193 -5.51 10.81 -21.04
CA TYR A 193 -6.54 9.93 -20.47
C TYR A 193 -7.82 10.69 -20.12
N HIS A 194 -7.71 11.83 -19.43
CA HIS A 194 -8.88 12.63 -19.02
C HIS A 194 -9.30 13.70 -20.03
N GLN A 195 -8.49 13.94 -21.08
CA GLN A 195 -8.79 14.90 -22.16
C GLN A 195 -9.12 16.32 -21.64
N LEU A 196 -8.47 16.74 -20.55
CA LEU A 196 -8.67 18.06 -19.98
C LEU A 196 -8.06 19.17 -20.87
N SER A 197 -8.61 20.36 -20.76
CA SER A 197 -8.08 21.52 -21.48
C SER A 197 -6.70 21.94 -20.93
N GLN A 198 -5.89 22.56 -21.78
CA GLN A 198 -4.56 23.06 -21.38
C GLN A 198 -4.62 23.99 -20.17
N ARG A 199 -5.68 24.81 -20.07
CA ARG A 199 -5.91 25.71 -18.94
C ARG A 199 -6.14 24.96 -17.63
N GLU A 200 -6.89 23.85 -17.66
CA GLU A 200 -7.10 23.00 -16.48
C GLU A 200 -5.83 22.26 -16.08
N ILE A 201 -5.06 21.78 -17.06
CA ILE A 201 -3.77 21.12 -16.83
C ILE A 201 -2.78 22.08 -16.16
N GLU A 202 -2.67 23.31 -16.66
CA GLU A 202 -1.83 24.35 -16.05
C GLU A 202 -2.25 24.68 -14.61
N MET A 203 -3.56 24.74 -14.36
CA MET A 203 -4.09 24.93 -13.01
C MET A 203 -3.68 23.77 -12.09
N PHE A 204 -3.87 22.52 -12.51
CA PHE A 204 -3.52 21.35 -11.69
C PHE A 204 -2.01 21.18 -11.50
N ASN A 205 -1.19 21.51 -12.50
CA ASN A 205 0.26 21.54 -12.35
C ASN A 205 0.69 22.57 -11.30
N ARG A 206 0.15 23.79 -11.35
CA ARG A 206 0.42 24.82 -10.34
C ARG A 206 -0.01 24.39 -8.95
N LEU A 207 -1.15 23.71 -8.85
CA LEU A 207 -1.65 23.14 -7.60
C LEU A 207 -0.68 22.07 -7.06
N LEU A 208 -0.25 21.15 -7.91
CA LEU A 208 0.67 20.07 -7.53
C LEU A 208 2.04 20.62 -7.08
N VAL A 209 2.59 21.60 -7.81
CA VAL A 209 3.84 22.28 -7.44
C VAL A 209 3.71 22.96 -6.07
N SER A 210 2.61 23.68 -5.84
CA SER A 210 2.35 24.36 -4.57
C SER A 210 2.22 23.36 -3.42
N TYR A 211 1.52 22.25 -3.67
CA TYR A 211 1.41 21.12 -2.73
C TYR A 211 2.78 20.51 -2.41
N HIS A 212 3.59 20.15 -3.40
CA HIS A 212 4.92 19.56 -3.16
C HIS A 212 5.83 20.49 -2.36
N ALA A 213 5.81 21.79 -2.67
CA ALA A 213 6.67 22.76 -2.00
C ALA A 213 6.40 22.86 -0.48
N VAL A 214 5.16 22.72 -0.06
CA VAL A 214 4.78 22.76 1.37
C VAL A 214 4.85 21.37 1.99
N TYR A 215 4.12 20.42 1.40
CA TYR A 215 3.89 19.11 2.01
C TYR A 215 5.18 18.29 2.13
N ARG A 216 6.02 18.26 1.08
CA ARG A 216 7.28 17.49 1.12
C ARG A 216 8.29 18.12 2.08
N ARG A 217 8.39 19.45 2.10
CA ARG A 217 9.24 20.20 3.04
C ARG A 217 8.89 19.84 4.48
N ASP A 218 7.61 19.92 4.83
CA ASP A 218 7.16 19.68 6.20
C ASP A 218 7.29 18.21 6.60
N ARG A 219 7.04 17.29 5.67
CA ARG A 219 7.22 15.85 5.91
C ARG A 219 8.69 15.52 6.21
N LEU A 220 9.64 16.11 5.48
CA LEU A 220 11.07 15.96 5.77
C LEU A 220 11.42 16.52 7.15
N ALA A 221 10.87 17.69 7.52
CA ALA A 221 11.09 18.28 8.84
C ALA A 221 10.50 17.42 9.97
N GLN A 222 9.32 16.82 9.78
CA GLN A 222 8.69 15.92 10.75
C GLN A 222 9.51 14.64 10.96
N ARG A 223 10.04 14.05 9.87
CA ARG A 223 10.93 12.88 9.96
C ARG A 223 12.18 13.17 10.79
N ARG A 224 12.84 14.31 10.54
CA ARG A 224 14.01 14.74 11.32
C ARG A 224 13.73 14.93 12.82
N ARG A 225 12.47 15.18 13.19
CA ARG A 225 12.03 15.37 14.58
C ARG A 225 11.54 14.08 15.25
N GLY A 226 11.63 12.94 14.57
CA GLY A 226 11.08 11.67 15.06
C GLY A 226 9.54 11.64 15.19
N LYS A 227 8.85 12.66 14.65
CA LYS A 227 7.38 12.80 14.71
C LYS A 227 6.69 12.48 13.38
N GLY A 228 7.45 12.09 12.36
CA GLY A 228 6.92 11.81 11.03
C GLY A 228 6.26 10.44 10.97
N SER A 229 4.96 10.40 10.70
CA SER A 229 4.30 9.16 10.28
C SER A 229 4.92 8.66 8.97
N HIS A 230 5.14 7.34 8.87
CA HIS A 230 5.54 6.72 7.60
C HIS A 230 4.46 6.91 6.51
N ARG A 231 3.19 7.11 6.89
CA ARG A 231 2.07 7.31 5.95
C ARG A 231 1.92 8.77 5.53
N CYS A 232 1.55 8.99 4.27
CA CYS A 232 1.16 10.31 3.78
C CYS A 232 -0.24 10.66 4.32
N ALA A 233 -0.25 11.45 5.40
CA ALA A 233 -1.46 11.96 6.05
C ALA A 233 -2.06 13.14 5.29
N GLU A 234 -3.31 13.48 5.62
CA GLU A 234 -3.96 14.66 5.08
C GLU A 234 -3.22 15.96 5.46
N PRO A 235 -3.08 16.92 4.52
CA PRO A 235 -2.50 18.21 4.83
C PRO A 235 -3.25 18.90 5.98
N THR A 236 -2.50 19.45 6.93
CA THR A 236 -3.10 20.22 8.03
C THR A 236 -3.68 21.54 7.50
N THR A 237 -4.58 22.17 8.26
CA THR A 237 -5.13 23.49 7.94
C THR A 237 -4.03 24.51 7.63
N ASN A 238 -2.96 24.53 8.44
CA ASN A 238 -1.81 25.41 8.21
C ASN A 238 -1.09 25.09 6.88
N GLN A 239 -0.95 23.81 6.53
CA GLN A 239 -0.39 23.42 5.25
C GLN A 239 -1.29 23.85 4.09
N LEU A 240 -2.61 23.67 4.20
CA LEU A 240 -3.57 24.11 3.19
C LEU A 240 -3.50 25.62 2.98
N GLN A 241 -3.36 26.41 4.05
CA GLN A 241 -3.17 27.86 3.97
C GLN A 241 -1.92 28.22 3.18
N GLN A 242 -0.76 27.62 3.52
CA GLN A 242 0.49 27.86 2.80
C GLN A 242 0.43 27.40 1.34
N ILE A 243 -0.28 26.31 1.05
CA ILE A 243 -0.50 25.84 -0.33
C ILE A 243 -1.35 26.85 -1.10
N ALA A 244 -2.41 27.38 -0.49
CA ALA A 244 -3.26 28.41 -1.10
C ALA A 244 -2.45 29.67 -1.43
N GLU A 245 -1.65 30.16 -0.48
CA GLU A 245 -0.76 31.30 -0.68
C GLU A 245 0.20 31.09 -1.85
N LYS A 246 0.92 29.95 -1.89
CA LYS A 246 1.84 29.61 -2.98
C LYS A 246 1.12 29.46 -4.32
N PHE A 247 -0.05 28.83 -4.32
CA PHE A 247 -0.84 28.67 -5.53
C PHE A 247 -1.24 30.02 -6.11
N ASN A 248 -1.70 30.94 -5.27
CA ASN A 248 -2.12 32.29 -5.66
C ASN A 248 -0.91 33.14 -6.11
N GLN A 249 0.25 33.02 -5.46
CA GLN A 249 1.50 33.71 -5.85
C GLN A 249 2.00 33.26 -7.22
N THR A 250 1.97 31.96 -7.51
CA THR A 250 2.43 31.39 -8.79
C THR A 250 1.60 31.92 -9.99
N ARG A 251 0.39 32.44 -9.75
CA ARG A 251 -0.45 33.10 -10.77
C ARG A 251 0.10 34.45 -11.22
N VAL A 252 0.77 35.16 -10.31
CA VAL A 252 1.15 36.57 -10.49
C VAL A 252 2.43 36.70 -11.34
N SER A 253 3.33 35.72 -11.26
CA SER A 253 4.63 35.74 -11.95
C SER A 253 4.54 35.64 -13.49
N VAL A 254 3.41 35.20 -14.04
CA VAL A 254 3.24 35.03 -15.50
C VAL A 254 2.71 36.31 -16.19
N LYS A 255 2.19 37.30 -15.43
CA LYS A 255 1.61 38.53 -16.01
C LYS A 255 2.55 39.72 -16.13
N TYR A 256 3.78 39.65 -15.61
CA TYR A 256 4.68 40.82 -15.50
C TYR A 256 5.82 40.92 -16.53
N TYR A 257 5.78 40.18 -17.64
CA TYR A 257 6.78 40.30 -18.71
C TYR A 257 6.24 40.72 -20.09
N GLN A 258 5.00 41.20 -20.19
CA GLN A 258 4.50 41.85 -21.40
C GLN A 258 3.59 43.00 -21.01
N LEU A 259 4.11 44.24 -21.06
CA LEU A 259 3.41 45.54 -21.22
C LEU A 259 4.24 46.65 -20.54
N SER A 260 5.42 46.97 -21.09
CA SER A 260 5.98 48.31 -20.96
C SER A 260 5.42 49.16 -22.11
N ASN A 261 4.49 50.04 -21.76
CA ASN A 261 3.94 51.20 -22.48
C ASN A 261 2.44 51.16 -22.72
N ASN A 262 1.66 51.27 -21.65
CA ASN A 262 0.66 52.34 -21.53
C ASN A 262 0.02 52.33 -20.14
N LYS A 263 -0.01 53.51 -19.50
CA LYS A 263 -0.75 53.76 -18.27
C LYS A 263 -2.23 53.56 -18.55
N ILE A 264 -2.80 52.46 -18.08
CA ILE A 264 -4.23 52.34 -17.86
C ILE A 264 -4.41 52.01 -16.38
N GLN A 265 -5.07 52.91 -15.66
CA GLN A 265 -5.70 52.60 -14.38
C GLN A 265 -6.74 51.51 -14.65
N SER A 266 -6.39 50.26 -14.41
CA SER A 266 -7.34 49.17 -14.33
C SER A 266 -7.29 48.62 -12.92
N HIS A 267 -8.40 48.75 -12.20
CA HIS A 267 -8.69 47.96 -11.01
C HIS A 267 -8.15 46.54 -11.17
N PRO A 268 -7.47 45.96 -10.16
CA PRO A 268 -7.08 44.56 -10.23
C PRO A 268 -8.36 43.76 -10.48
N PRO A 269 -8.44 42.94 -11.54
CA PRO A 269 -9.62 42.14 -11.76
C PRO A 269 -9.74 41.23 -10.54
N GLN A 270 -10.86 41.33 -9.81
CA GLN A 270 -11.24 40.41 -8.75
C GLN A 270 -11.17 39.00 -9.33
N GLN A 271 -10.10 38.27 -9.06
CA GLN A 271 -9.84 36.97 -9.70
C GLN A 271 -9.50 35.93 -8.64
N ASN A 272 -10.56 35.28 -8.16
CA ASN A 272 -10.65 34.01 -7.42
C ASN A 272 -9.32 33.50 -6.87
N SER A 273 -8.94 34.05 -5.71
CA SER A 273 -8.00 33.37 -4.82
C SER A 273 -8.72 32.15 -4.26
N LEU A 274 -8.10 30.97 -4.36
CA LEU A 274 -8.68 29.78 -3.73
C LEU A 274 -8.46 29.86 -2.22
N THR A 275 -9.52 29.56 -1.47
CA THR A 275 -9.48 29.32 -0.03
C THR A 275 -8.88 27.95 0.28
N GLU A 276 -8.58 27.70 1.56
CA GLU A 276 -8.05 26.42 2.04
C GLU A 276 -8.98 25.23 1.71
N GLN A 277 -10.29 25.43 1.84
CA GLN A 277 -11.30 24.40 1.55
C GLN A 277 -11.34 24.07 0.06
N GLU A 278 -11.24 25.09 -0.79
CA GLU A 278 -11.21 24.89 -2.24
C GLU A 278 -9.90 24.23 -2.67
N ILE A 279 -8.76 24.58 -2.05
CA ILE A 279 -7.49 23.89 -2.29
C ILE A 279 -7.61 22.40 -1.92
N LEU A 280 -8.16 22.08 -0.74
CA LEU A 280 -8.35 20.69 -0.33
C LEU A 280 -9.22 19.94 -1.35
N HIS A 281 -10.34 20.53 -1.75
CA HIS A 281 -11.24 19.94 -2.75
C HIS A 281 -10.56 19.73 -4.10
N GLN A 282 -9.79 20.71 -4.59
CA GLN A 282 -9.06 20.57 -5.85
C GLN A 282 -7.94 19.52 -5.77
N LEU A 283 -7.27 19.38 -4.62
CA LEU A 283 -6.27 18.32 -4.42
C LEU A 283 -6.91 16.94 -4.42
N GLN A 284 -8.05 16.78 -3.75
CA GLN A 284 -8.82 15.52 -3.76
C GLN A 284 -9.31 15.18 -5.17
N LYS A 285 -9.82 16.17 -5.92
CA LYS A 285 -10.20 16.01 -7.33
C LYS A 285 -9.02 15.61 -8.21
N LEU A 286 -7.85 16.21 -7.99
CA LEU A 286 -6.63 15.83 -8.70
C LEU A 286 -6.21 14.39 -8.38
N ALA A 287 -6.30 14.01 -7.11
CA ALA A 287 -6.00 12.65 -6.66
C ALA A 287 -6.98 11.62 -7.24
N SER A 288 -8.26 11.95 -7.41
CA SER A 288 -9.23 11.07 -8.04
C SER A 288 -8.88 10.81 -9.51
N TYR A 289 -8.53 11.86 -10.28
CA TYR A 289 -8.08 11.68 -11.67
C TYR A 289 -6.86 10.74 -11.76
N LEU A 290 -5.88 10.91 -10.87
CA LEU A 290 -4.70 10.05 -10.85
C LEU A 290 -5.04 8.62 -10.42
N ARG A 291 -5.96 8.45 -9.46
CA ARG A 291 -6.42 7.14 -9.01
C ARG A 291 -7.13 6.39 -10.13
N ASP A 292 -8.05 7.04 -10.84
CA ASP A 292 -8.80 6.43 -11.94
C ASP A 292 -7.86 5.92 -13.03
N TYR A 293 -6.87 6.73 -13.41
CA TYR A 293 -5.83 6.33 -14.36
C TYR A 293 -5.02 5.13 -13.86
N ARG A 294 -4.55 5.16 -12.60
CA ARG A 294 -3.74 4.07 -12.02
C ARG A 294 -4.53 2.75 -11.92
N ILE A 295 -5.81 2.82 -11.57
CA ILE A 295 -6.71 1.66 -11.59
C ILE A 295 -6.86 1.14 -13.02
N HIS A 296 -7.14 2.02 -13.98
CA HIS A 296 -7.35 1.62 -15.38
C HIS A 296 -6.14 0.90 -16.00
N ILE A 297 -4.92 1.43 -15.79
CA ILE A 297 -3.71 0.80 -16.29
C ILE A 297 -3.41 -0.53 -15.59
N ARG A 298 -3.67 -0.62 -14.28
CA ARG A 298 -3.32 -1.81 -13.47
C ARG A 298 -4.40 -2.89 -13.45
N SER A 299 -5.64 -2.59 -13.84
CA SER A 299 -6.72 -3.58 -13.96
C SER A 299 -6.63 -4.44 -15.22
N GLY A 300 -5.69 -4.13 -16.12
CA GLY A 300 -5.50 -4.89 -17.38
C GLY A 300 -6.42 -4.47 -18.52
N ASN A 301 -7.22 -3.42 -18.35
CA ASN A 301 -8.19 -2.94 -19.35
C ASN A 301 -7.59 -2.01 -20.42
N TYR A 302 -6.29 -1.73 -20.39
CA TYR A 302 -5.63 -0.90 -21.40
C TYR A 302 -5.22 -1.77 -22.60
N GLN A 303 -5.94 -1.64 -23.71
CA GLN A 303 -5.52 -2.26 -24.97
C GLN A 303 -4.23 -1.60 -25.51
N THR A 304 -3.23 -2.44 -25.73
CA THR A 304 -1.85 -2.14 -26.14
C THR A 304 -1.70 -1.63 -27.58
N GLU A 305 -2.67 -0.91 -28.14
CA GLU A 305 -2.64 -0.53 -29.57
C GLU A 305 -2.29 0.93 -29.88
N ARG A 306 -2.13 1.82 -28.89
CA ARG A 306 -1.80 3.25 -29.17
C ARG A 306 -0.48 3.80 -28.66
N LEU A 307 0.39 2.97 -28.12
CA LEU A 307 1.75 3.39 -27.75
C LEU A 307 2.81 2.42 -28.32
N LYS A 308 2.88 2.35 -29.66
CA LYS A 308 4.14 1.96 -30.33
C LYS A 308 5.08 3.17 -30.38
N VAL A 309 5.47 3.67 -29.22
CA VAL A 309 6.72 4.41 -29.03
C VAL A 309 7.38 3.86 -27.76
N LEU A 310 7.94 2.66 -27.95
CA LEU A 310 9.19 2.09 -27.40
C LEU A 310 9.45 2.12 -25.87
N PRO A 311 10.30 1.18 -25.38
CA PRO A 311 10.27 0.60 -24.05
C PRO A 311 11.18 1.37 -23.08
N HIS A 312 11.25 0.89 -21.83
CA HIS A 312 12.24 1.22 -20.79
C HIS A 312 11.94 2.29 -19.71
N GLN A 313 10.73 2.86 -19.60
CA GLN A 313 10.43 3.76 -18.46
C GLN A 313 9.39 3.26 -17.44
N LEU A 314 8.61 2.22 -17.75
CA LEU A 314 7.70 1.61 -16.76
C LEU A 314 8.39 0.56 -15.87
N GLU A 315 9.53 0.00 -16.30
CA GLU A 315 10.30 -0.97 -15.49
C GLU A 315 11.26 -0.29 -14.49
N ILE A 316 11.57 0.99 -14.67
CA ILE A 316 12.48 1.70 -13.76
C ILE A 316 11.78 2.05 -12.44
N ASP A 317 10.47 2.35 -12.44
CA ASP A 317 9.75 2.69 -11.21
C ASP A 317 9.25 1.49 -10.39
N ILE A 318 9.35 0.26 -10.94
CA ILE A 318 9.18 -0.97 -10.15
C ILE A 318 10.37 -1.13 -9.19
N LYS A 319 11.58 -0.71 -9.61
CA LYS A 319 12.76 -0.73 -8.73
C LYS A 319 12.83 0.49 -7.81
N SER A 320 12.27 1.64 -8.18
CA SER A 320 12.26 2.84 -7.31
C SER A 320 11.32 2.72 -6.11
N THR A 321 10.34 1.82 -6.15
CA THR A 321 9.52 1.46 -4.97
C THR A 321 10.07 0.26 -4.19
N GLU A 322 11.05 -0.46 -4.75
CA GLU A 322 11.85 -1.48 -4.05
C GLU A 322 13.19 -0.96 -3.50
N ASN A 323 13.64 0.25 -3.87
CA ASN A 323 14.91 0.85 -3.42
C ASN A 323 14.76 2.24 -2.77
N MET A 324 13.73 2.44 -1.95
CA MET A 324 13.70 3.56 -1.00
C MET A 324 13.56 3.06 0.45
N ASP A 325 14.32 2.03 0.80
CA ASP A 325 14.52 1.53 2.18
C ASP A 325 15.95 0.93 2.33
N LEU A 326 16.95 1.50 1.65
CA LEU A 326 18.38 1.21 1.87
C LEU A 326 19.18 2.53 1.79
N ALA A 327 19.18 3.28 2.88
CA ALA A 327 20.23 4.23 3.24
C ALA A 327 20.15 4.46 4.75
N THR A 328 21.02 3.74 5.47
CA THR A 328 21.76 4.19 6.67
C THR A 328 21.28 5.50 7.30
N GLU A 329 20.59 5.39 8.44
CA GLU A 329 21.16 5.58 9.79
C GLU A 329 20.21 4.99 10.83
#